data_AF-A0A3D2V551-F1
#
_entry.id   AF-A0A3D2V551-F1
#
_cell.length_a   1.000
_cell.length_b   1.000
_cell.length_c   1.000
_cell.angle_alpha   90.00
_cell.angle_beta   90.00
_cell.angle_gamma   90.00
#
_symmetry.space_group_name_H-M   'P 1'
#
loop_
_entity.id
_entity.type
_entity.pdbx_description
1 polymer ?
#
loop_
_entity_poly.entity_id
_entity_poly.type
_entity_poly.pdbx_seq_one_letter_code
_entity_poly.pdbx_strand_id
1 'polypeptide(L)'
;MHPQTSKFLIPLLFICAASTHAATEQEEFFESKIRPLFLSKCGKCHGPSAKGGLQLDNRDMALKGGNTGKVIIPGNAKDSILYQAITDTHDSLSMPPDESLEPHEIESVKQWINDGAVWPISKVEFFQRNIFYVLENRCGSCHNEKNKKGGLSIASRERILAGGESGPAIVPGDPDKSLLLKAVSYEHDLKMPPDEKKKLNSGNIRAITQWIQDGAIWVAPNAVPEYVITDEQRQHWSFQPVVNPKANN
;
A
#
# COMPACT_ATOMS: atom_id res chain seq x y z
N MET A 1 8.68 -64.62 20.89
CA MET A 1 8.94 -63.54 19.91
C MET A 1 7.74 -62.62 19.89
N HIS A 2 7.80 -61.47 20.56
CA HIS A 2 6.77 -60.43 20.54
C HIS A 2 7.29 -59.26 19.69
N PRO A 3 6.58 -58.77 18.66
CA PRO A 3 7.05 -57.65 17.86
C PRO A 3 6.76 -56.31 18.58
N GLN A 4 7.81 -55.52 18.74
CA GLN A 4 7.78 -54.15 19.26
C GLN A 4 7.21 -53.21 18.19
N THR A 5 6.09 -52.56 18.45
CA THR A 5 5.55 -51.50 17.60
C THR A 5 6.28 -50.19 17.90
N SER A 6 7.16 -49.78 16.99
CA SER A 6 7.88 -48.50 17.05
C SER A 6 6.91 -47.34 16.83
N LYS A 7 6.88 -46.42 17.81
CA LYS A 7 6.10 -45.18 17.77
C LYS A 7 6.82 -44.15 16.90
N PHE A 8 6.21 -43.77 15.77
CA PHE A 8 6.65 -42.59 15.01
C PHE A 8 5.98 -41.34 15.59
N LEU A 9 6.78 -40.51 16.28
CA LEU A 9 6.42 -39.14 16.65
C LEU A 9 6.54 -38.25 15.40
N ILE A 10 5.40 -37.80 14.88
CA ILE A 10 5.34 -36.77 13.84
C ILE A 10 5.46 -35.41 14.54
N PRO A 11 6.47 -34.57 14.22
CA PRO A 11 6.55 -33.24 14.80
C PRO A 11 5.47 -32.37 14.14
N LEU A 12 4.56 -31.84 14.96
CA LEU A 12 3.57 -30.86 14.54
C LEU A 12 4.30 -29.55 14.23
N LEU A 13 4.52 -29.28 12.95
CA LEU A 13 5.11 -28.02 12.47
C LEU A 13 4.09 -26.90 12.70
N PHE A 14 4.28 -26.12 13.76
CA PHE A 14 3.51 -24.91 14.03
C PHE A 14 3.85 -23.87 12.96
N ILE A 15 2.95 -23.69 11.98
CA ILE A 15 3.03 -22.60 11.01
C ILE A 15 2.61 -21.32 11.73
N CYS A 16 3.57 -20.43 11.99
CA CYS A 16 3.32 -19.14 12.62
C CYS A 16 2.65 -18.19 11.61
N ALA A 17 1.32 -18.04 11.71
CA ALA A 17 0.50 -17.15 10.89
C ALA A 17 0.35 -15.74 11.49
N ALA A 18 1.34 -15.24 12.24
CA ALA A 18 1.22 -14.02 13.05
C ALA A 18 1.35 -12.69 12.27
N SER A 19 1.80 -12.72 11.01
CA SER A 19 2.25 -11.51 10.32
C SER A 19 1.15 -10.60 9.77
N THR A 20 -0.06 -11.12 9.49
CA THR A 20 -1.15 -10.31 8.94
C THR A 20 -1.94 -9.57 10.02
N HIS A 21 -2.11 -10.18 11.19
CA HIS A 21 -2.85 -9.57 12.30
C HIS A 21 -2.10 -8.38 12.91
N ALA A 22 -0.77 -8.50 13.05
CA ALA A 22 0.06 -7.41 13.53
C ALA A 22 -0.08 -6.16 12.63
N ALA A 23 0.14 -6.30 11.33
CA ALA A 23 0.10 -5.16 10.40
C ALA A 23 -1.25 -4.40 10.46
N THR A 24 -2.37 -5.12 10.58
CA THR A 24 -3.70 -4.50 10.74
C THR A 24 -3.87 -3.81 12.08
N GLU A 25 -3.33 -4.35 13.18
CA GLU A 25 -3.37 -3.71 14.50
C GLU A 25 -2.54 -2.41 14.52
N GLN A 26 -1.34 -2.41 13.91
CA GLN A 26 -0.53 -1.19 13.82
C GLN A 26 -1.16 -0.12 12.91
N GLU A 27 -1.80 -0.53 11.80
CA GLU A 27 -2.55 0.38 10.94
C GLU A 27 -3.76 0.99 11.68
N GLU A 28 -4.53 0.17 12.41
CA GLU A 28 -5.64 0.64 13.23
C GLU A 28 -5.17 1.56 14.37
N PHE A 29 -4.03 1.26 14.98
CA PHE A 29 -3.41 2.13 15.98
C PHE A 29 -3.07 3.50 15.38
N PHE A 30 -2.49 3.53 14.17
CA PHE A 30 -2.22 4.78 13.48
C PHE A 30 -3.51 5.57 13.22
N GLU A 31 -4.55 4.92 12.68
CA GLU A 31 -5.82 5.58 12.36
C GLU A 31 -6.54 6.11 13.60
N SER A 32 -6.48 5.38 14.71
CA SER A 32 -7.23 5.72 15.93
C SER A 32 -6.48 6.66 16.87
N LYS A 33 -5.14 6.63 16.90
CA LYS A 33 -4.32 7.41 17.86
C LYS A 33 -3.48 8.48 17.19
N ILE A 34 -2.82 8.17 16.08
CA ILE A 34 -1.78 9.03 15.50
C ILE A 34 -2.35 10.00 14.48
N ARG A 35 -3.20 9.54 13.55
CA ARG A 35 -3.79 10.41 12.53
C ARG A 35 -4.60 11.56 13.16
N PRO A 36 -5.47 11.35 14.16
CA PRO A 36 -6.21 12.46 14.77
C PRO A 36 -5.27 13.45 15.46
N LEU A 37 -4.22 12.97 16.14
CA LEU A 37 -3.20 13.81 16.77
C LEU A 37 -2.45 14.66 15.73
N PHE A 38 -1.98 14.04 14.64
CA PHE A 38 -1.26 14.73 13.57
C PHE A 38 -2.14 15.78 12.90
N LEU A 39 -3.42 15.48 12.64
CA LEU A 39 -4.33 16.45 12.02
C LEU A 39 -4.70 17.59 12.96
N SER A 40 -4.99 17.30 14.23
CA SER A 40 -5.54 18.29 15.18
C SER A 40 -4.47 19.13 15.87
N LYS A 41 -3.36 18.52 16.30
CA LYS A 41 -2.31 19.19 17.10
C LYS A 41 -1.11 19.61 16.25
N CYS A 42 -0.77 18.86 15.19
CA CYS A 42 0.43 19.14 14.38
C CYS A 42 0.11 19.84 13.04
N GLY A 43 -1.02 19.52 12.42
CA GLY A 43 -1.33 19.80 11.01
C GLY A 43 -1.48 21.29 10.67
N LYS A 44 -1.85 22.13 11.66
CA LYS A 44 -1.91 23.59 11.47
C LYS A 44 -0.58 24.20 11.02
N CYS A 45 0.54 23.61 11.44
CA CYS A 45 1.90 24.08 11.12
C CYS A 45 2.66 23.09 10.22
N HIS A 46 2.50 21.79 10.47
CA HIS A 46 3.18 20.70 9.78
C HIS A 46 2.26 19.91 8.84
N GLY A 47 1.17 20.51 8.37
CA GLY A 47 0.39 20.03 7.23
C GLY A 47 0.80 20.79 5.97
N PRO A 48 -0.14 21.37 5.20
CA PRO A 48 0.18 22.07 3.94
C PRO A 48 1.16 23.25 4.07
N SER A 49 1.19 23.92 5.24
CA SER A 49 2.14 25.01 5.49
C SER A 49 3.60 24.57 5.63
N ALA A 50 3.82 23.27 5.87
CA ALA A 50 5.13 22.63 5.92
C ALA A 50 6.19 23.41 6.72
N LYS A 51 5.86 23.91 7.93
CA LYS A 51 6.82 24.68 8.73
C LYS A 51 8.07 23.86 9.00
N GLY A 52 9.23 24.49 8.79
CA GLY A 52 10.52 23.80 8.87
C GLY A 52 10.70 22.71 7.79
N GLY A 53 9.94 22.75 6.70
CA GLY A 53 9.97 21.75 5.62
C GLY A 53 9.29 20.42 5.95
N LEU A 54 8.69 20.28 7.13
CA LEU A 54 8.07 19.03 7.59
C LEU A 54 6.56 19.00 7.29
N GLN A 55 6.10 17.91 6.65
CA GLN A 55 4.67 17.59 6.47
C GLN A 55 4.33 16.25 7.13
N LEU A 56 3.34 16.23 8.02
CA LEU A 56 2.89 15.07 8.80
C LEU A 56 1.50 14.57 8.38
N ASP A 57 0.87 15.19 7.39
CA ASP A 57 -0.39 14.75 6.77
C ASP A 57 -0.17 13.79 5.58
N ASN A 58 1.08 13.66 5.12
CA ASN A 58 1.48 12.76 4.04
C ASN A 58 2.63 11.85 4.49
N ARG A 59 2.46 10.53 4.30
CA ARG A 59 3.42 9.51 4.73
C ARG A 59 4.82 9.75 4.17
N ASP A 60 4.90 9.87 2.85
CA ASP A 60 6.18 9.91 2.16
C ASP A 60 6.92 11.22 2.47
N MET A 61 6.18 12.32 2.65
CA MET A 61 6.75 13.59 3.10
C MET A 61 7.18 13.56 4.57
N ALA A 62 6.41 12.92 5.45
CA ALA A 62 6.76 12.75 6.86
C ALA A 62 8.06 11.95 7.03
N LEU A 63 8.19 10.85 6.28
CA LEU A 63 9.37 9.99 6.28
C LEU A 63 10.59 10.63 5.59
N LYS A 64 10.35 11.51 4.61
CA LYS A 64 11.42 12.33 4.01
C LYS A 64 12.01 13.30 5.03
N GLY A 65 11.20 13.81 5.95
CA GLY A 65 11.61 14.74 7.00
C GLY A 65 11.62 16.20 6.53
N GLY A 66 12.16 17.08 7.38
CA GLY A 66 12.19 18.52 7.16
C GLY A 66 13.60 19.07 6.97
N ASN A 67 13.75 20.37 7.20
CA ASN A 67 15.02 21.10 7.09
C ASN A 67 16.08 20.60 8.09
N THR A 68 15.65 19.91 9.15
CA THR A 68 16.52 19.29 10.16
C THR A 68 16.85 17.83 9.85
N GLY A 69 16.46 17.33 8.68
CA GLY A 69 16.67 15.96 8.25
C GLY A 69 15.51 15.03 8.61
N LYS A 70 15.81 13.74 8.75
CA LYS A 70 14.82 12.71 9.08
C LYS A 70 14.27 12.95 10.49
N VAL A 71 12.96 13.15 10.59
CA VAL A 71 12.32 13.38 11.89
C VAL A 71 11.71 12.13 12.52
N ILE A 72 11.47 11.09 11.72
CA ILE A 72 10.93 9.80 12.15
C ILE A 72 11.95 8.72 11.75
N ILE A 73 12.41 7.96 12.74
CA ILE A 73 13.24 6.76 12.57
C ILE A 73 12.39 5.56 12.99
N PRO A 74 11.79 4.82 12.03
CA PRO A 74 11.02 3.61 12.34
C PRO A 74 11.79 2.65 13.24
N GLY A 75 11.16 2.23 14.34
CA GLY A 75 11.75 1.34 15.34
C GLY A 75 12.58 2.04 16.43
N ASN A 76 12.76 3.36 16.36
CA ASN A 76 13.60 4.08 17.32
C ASN A 76 13.07 5.50 17.62
N ALA A 77 12.14 5.58 18.57
CA ALA A 77 11.62 6.86 19.05
C ALA A 77 12.70 7.72 19.68
N LYS A 78 13.64 7.12 20.44
CA LYS A 78 14.67 7.86 21.17
C LYS A 78 15.54 8.72 20.24
N ASP A 79 15.87 8.20 19.05
CA ASP A 79 16.70 8.90 18.07
C ASP A 79 15.86 9.68 17.04
N SER A 80 14.53 9.65 17.15
CA SER A 80 13.62 10.40 16.26
C SER A 80 13.45 11.83 16.76
N ILE A 81 13.81 12.82 15.92
CA ILE A 81 13.63 14.26 16.24
C ILE A 81 12.18 14.58 16.59
N LEU A 82 11.20 13.95 15.93
CA LEU A 82 9.78 14.13 16.24
C LEU A 82 9.50 13.84 17.71
N TYR A 83 9.99 12.72 18.24
CA TYR A 83 9.78 12.35 19.63
C TYR A 83 10.57 13.27 20.57
N GLN A 84 11.83 13.53 20.26
CA GLN A 84 12.67 14.41 21.08
C GLN A 84 12.11 15.83 21.20
N ALA A 85 11.51 16.35 20.12
CA ALA A 85 10.91 17.69 20.10
C ALA A 85 9.61 17.77 20.91
N ILE A 86 8.79 16.70 20.91
CA ILE A 86 7.55 16.66 21.73
C ILE A 86 7.79 16.33 23.20
N THR A 87 9.00 15.89 23.55
CA THR A 87 9.42 15.63 24.94
C THR A 87 10.44 16.64 25.46
N ASP A 88 10.73 17.70 24.72
CA ASP A 88 11.71 18.74 25.07
C ASP A 88 13.12 18.20 25.40
N THR A 89 13.52 17.11 24.73
CA THR A 89 14.85 16.50 24.89
C THR A 89 15.80 16.80 23.72
N HIS A 90 15.33 17.51 22.69
CA HIS A 90 16.19 17.98 21.60
C HIS A 90 16.83 19.32 22.00
N ASP A 91 18.12 19.50 21.71
CA ASP A 91 18.93 20.63 22.19
C ASP A 91 18.38 22.02 21.81
N SER A 92 17.65 22.11 20.70
CA SER A 92 17.17 23.38 20.12
C SER A 92 15.74 23.37 19.62
N LEU A 93 15.02 22.25 19.78
CA LEU A 93 13.66 22.10 19.26
C LEU A 93 12.73 21.68 20.39
N SER A 94 11.63 22.40 20.50
CA SER A 94 10.52 22.12 21.42
C SER A 94 9.22 22.33 20.66
N MET A 95 8.31 21.36 20.75
CA MET A 95 7.04 21.33 20.02
C MET A 95 5.95 20.68 20.87
N PRO A 96 4.67 21.07 20.70
CA PRO A 96 4.19 22.22 19.93
C PRO A 96 4.55 23.56 20.58
N PRO A 97 4.55 24.68 19.82
CA PRO A 97 4.91 26.00 20.36
C PRO A 97 3.85 26.62 21.28
N ASP A 98 2.60 26.17 21.19
CA ASP A 98 1.46 26.75 21.89
C ASP A 98 1.13 25.97 23.18
N GLU A 99 0.86 24.69 23.06
CA GLU A 99 0.43 23.79 24.14
C GLU A 99 1.14 22.44 24.00
N SER A 100 1.73 21.96 25.10
CA SER A 100 2.35 20.63 25.16
C SER A 100 1.31 19.53 24.95
N LEU A 101 1.76 18.40 24.41
CA LEU A 101 0.90 17.22 24.29
C LEU A 101 0.66 16.58 25.66
N GLU A 102 -0.49 15.91 25.79
CA GLU A 102 -0.79 15.11 26.97
C GLU A 102 0.15 13.90 27.06
N PRO A 103 0.49 13.41 28.26
CA PRO A 103 1.43 12.29 28.42
C PRO A 103 1.04 11.02 27.62
N HIS A 104 -0.27 10.75 27.50
CA HIS A 104 -0.76 9.61 26.74
C HIS A 104 -0.65 9.80 25.21
N GLU A 105 -0.68 11.04 24.72
CA GLU A 105 -0.43 11.37 23.30
C GLU A 105 1.05 11.16 22.96
N ILE A 106 1.96 11.60 23.85
CA ILE A 106 3.39 11.38 23.73
C ILE A 106 3.73 9.88 23.71
N GLU A 107 3.15 9.10 24.63
CA GLU A 107 3.37 7.65 24.65
C GLU A 107 2.79 6.98 23.39
N SER A 108 1.66 7.47 22.85
CA SER A 108 1.13 6.96 21.58
C SER A 108 2.09 7.20 20.42
N VAL A 109 2.67 8.41 20.30
CA VAL A 109 3.67 8.71 19.26
C VAL A 109 4.91 7.83 19.42
N LYS A 110 5.40 7.66 20.64
CA LYS A 110 6.56 6.81 20.94
C LYS A 110 6.30 5.35 20.56
N GLN A 111 5.16 4.80 20.97
CA GLN A 111 4.74 3.44 20.65
C GLN A 111 4.70 3.27 19.14
N TRP A 112 3.97 4.15 18.44
CA TRP A 112 3.84 4.08 16.99
C TRP A 112 5.20 4.11 16.28
N ILE A 113 6.13 4.99 16.68
CA ILE A 113 7.47 5.01 16.10
C ILE A 113 8.21 3.70 16.37
N ASN A 114 8.20 3.20 17.60
CA ASN A 114 8.89 1.96 17.99
C ASN A 114 8.28 0.71 17.31
N ASP A 115 6.99 0.73 17.02
CA ASP A 115 6.27 -0.31 16.27
C ASP A 115 6.54 -0.24 14.76
N GLY A 116 7.51 0.59 14.34
CA GLY A 116 7.97 0.69 12.96
C GLY A 116 7.33 1.83 12.17
N ALA A 117 6.68 2.79 12.85
CA ALA A 117 6.05 3.95 12.23
C ALA A 117 5.11 3.54 11.08
N VAL A 118 4.33 2.47 11.30
CA VAL A 118 3.43 1.92 10.29
C VAL A 118 2.37 2.96 9.94
N TRP A 119 2.19 3.20 8.64
CA TRP A 119 1.13 4.02 8.09
C TRP A 119 0.30 3.13 7.17
N PRO A 120 -1.03 3.20 7.25
CA PRO A 120 -1.88 2.54 6.27
C PRO A 120 -1.66 3.20 4.92
N ILE A 121 -1.38 2.37 3.92
CA ILE A 121 -1.36 2.81 2.52
C ILE A 121 -2.75 2.72 1.94
N SER A 122 -3.08 3.60 1.00
CA SER A 122 -4.39 3.52 0.33
C SER A 122 -4.51 2.21 -0.46
N LYS A 123 -5.73 1.71 -0.65
CA LYS A 123 -5.98 0.52 -1.51
C LYS A 123 -5.44 0.70 -2.94
N VAL A 124 -5.43 1.94 -3.43
CA VAL A 124 -4.85 2.30 -4.74
C VAL A 124 -3.33 2.12 -4.73
N GLU A 125 -2.67 2.67 -3.72
CA GLU A 125 -1.22 2.54 -3.54
C GLU A 125 -0.82 1.08 -3.31
N PHE A 126 -1.63 0.32 -2.54
CA PHE A 126 -1.45 -1.11 -2.36
C PHE A 126 -1.47 -1.86 -3.69
N PHE A 127 -2.47 -1.60 -4.55
CA PHE A 127 -2.54 -2.19 -5.88
C PHE A 127 -1.29 -1.86 -6.71
N GLN A 128 -0.91 -0.59 -6.79
CA GLN A 128 0.23 -0.15 -7.59
C GLN A 128 1.56 -0.76 -7.12
N ARG A 129 1.79 -0.81 -5.81
CA ARG A 129 3.05 -1.29 -5.22
C ARG A 129 3.13 -2.81 -5.18
N ASN A 130 2.03 -3.51 -4.89
CA ASN A 130 2.06 -4.93 -4.56
C ASN A 130 1.42 -5.84 -5.63
N ILE A 131 0.53 -5.33 -6.47
CA ILE A 131 -0.27 -6.16 -7.39
C ILE A 131 0.10 -5.90 -8.85
N PHE A 132 0.20 -4.63 -9.25
CA PHE A 132 0.45 -4.26 -10.64
C PHE A 132 1.68 -4.98 -11.21
N TYR A 133 2.81 -4.93 -10.49
CA TYR A 133 4.03 -5.62 -10.93
C TYR A 133 3.85 -7.14 -11.03
N VAL A 134 3.10 -7.76 -10.10
CA VAL A 134 2.84 -9.20 -10.11
C VAL A 134 2.03 -9.57 -11.34
N LEU A 135 0.94 -8.85 -11.63
CA LEU A 135 0.11 -9.11 -12.80
C LEU A 135 0.90 -8.96 -14.11
N GLU A 136 1.59 -7.82 -14.29
CA GLU A 136 2.34 -7.54 -15.52
C GLU A 136 3.47 -8.56 -15.75
N ASN A 137 4.26 -8.88 -14.72
CA ASN A 137 5.49 -9.66 -14.89
C ASN A 137 5.30 -11.16 -14.68
N ARG A 138 4.26 -11.59 -13.97
CA ARG A 138 4.01 -13.02 -13.71
C ARG A 138 2.87 -13.60 -14.54
N CYS A 139 1.93 -12.77 -14.99
CA CYS A 139 0.74 -13.23 -15.72
C CYS A 139 0.73 -12.70 -17.18
N GLY A 140 1.24 -11.49 -17.41
CA GLY A 140 1.11 -10.75 -18.67
C GLY A 140 1.70 -11.44 -19.91
N SER A 141 2.68 -12.34 -19.78
CA SER A 141 3.23 -13.06 -20.95
C SER A 141 2.23 -14.02 -21.61
N CYS A 142 1.23 -14.50 -20.85
CA CYS A 142 0.29 -15.54 -21.29
C CYS A 142 -1.19 -15.17 -21.15
N HIS A 143 -1.52 -14.12 -20.40
CA HIS A 143 -2.90 -13.67 -20.15
C HIS A 143 -3.09 -12.20 -20.54
N ASN A 144 -2.81 -11.87 -21.81
CA ASN A 144 -2.93 -10.52 -22.37
C ASN A 144 -3.87 -10.49 -23.58
N GLU A 145 -4.10 -9.31 -24.17
CA GLU A 145 -5.04 -9.19 -25.30
C GLU A 145 -4.67 -9.99 -26.55
N LYS A 146 -3.39 -10.25 -26.79
CA LYS A 146 -2.89 -11.00 -27.95
C LYS A 146 -2.75 -12.50 -27.68
N ASN A 147 -2.45 -12.87 -26.44
CA ASN A 147 -2.28 -14.24 -25.98
C ASN A 147 -3.15 -14.45 -24.75
N LYS A 148 -4.38 -14.95 -24.95
CA LYS A 148 -5.41 -15.17 -23.93
C LYS A 148 -5.47 -16.64 -23.55
N LYS A 149 -4.44 -17.20 -22.90
CA LYS A 149 -4.46 -18.61 -22.46
C LYS A 149 -5.64 -18.85 -21.52
N GLY A 150 -6.45 -19.88 -21.82
CA GLY A 150 -7.69 -20.19 -21.10
C GLY A 150 -8.76 -19.10 -21.20
N GLY A 151 -8.70 -18.24 -22.24
CA GLY A 151 -9.62 -17.12 -22.43
C GLY A 151 -9.39 -15.91 -21.53
N LEU A 152 -8.45 -15.98 -20.57
CA LEU A 152 -8.20 -14.92 -19.59
C LEU A 152 -7.37 -13.76 -20.16
N SER A 153 -7.76 -12.52 -19.85
CA SER A 153 -6.96 -11.30 -20.05
C SER A 153 -6.87 -10.47 -18.77
N ILE A 154 -5.67 -10.01 -18.44
CA ILE A 154 -5.42 -9.10 -17.30
C ILE A 154 -5.30 -7.63 -17.70
N ALA A 155 -5.61 -7.28 -18.96
CA ALA A 155 -5.37 -5.93 -19.49
C ALA A 155 -6.24 -4.84 -18.85
N SER A 156 -7.26 -5.21 -18.08
CA SER A 156 -8.15 -4.28 -17.37
C SER A 156 -8.82 -5.00 -16.21
N ARG A 157 -9.38 -4.22 -15.27
CA ARG A 157 -10.16 -4.75 -14.14
C ARG A 157 -11.31 -5.60 -14.64
N GLU A 158 -12.11 -5.10 -15.58
CA GLU A 158 -13.31 -5.76 -16.08
C GLU A 158 -12.98 -7.14 -16.65
N ARG A 159 -11.88 -7.24 -17.39
CA ARG A 159 -11.44 -8.49 -18.02
C ARG A 159 -10.92 -9.51 -17.02
N ILE A 160 -10.10 -9.08 -16.05
CA ILE A 160 -9.58 -10.01 -15.04
C ILE A 160 -10.70 -10.49 -14.11
N LEU A 161 -11.69 -9.64 -13.80
CA LEU A 161 -12.86 -10.06 -13.03
C LEU A 161 -13.71 -11.08 -13.81
N ALA A 162 -14.01 -10.79 -15.08
CA ALA A 162 -14.81 -11.67 -15.94
C ALA A 162 -14.18 -13.06 -16.11
N GLY A 163 -12.84 -13.14 -16.06
CA GLY A 163 -12.12 -14.40 -16.15
C GLY A 163 -12.06 -14.97 -17.57
N GLY A 164 -12.08 -16.29 -17.67
CA GLY A 164 -11.89 -17.01 -18.92
C GLY A 164 -12.86 -18.17 -19.09
N GLU A 165 -12.43 -19.21 -19.81
CA GLU A 165 -13.26 -20.39 -20.12
C GLU A 165 -13.72 -21.14 -18.86
N SER A 166 -12.97 -21.02 -17.75
CA SER A 166 -13.29 -21.62 -16.46
C SER A 166 -14.20 -20.75 -15.56
N GLY A 167 -14.70 -19.62 -16.06
CA GLY A 167 -15.53 -18.67 -15.32
C GLY A 167 -14.75 -17.49 -14.72
N PRO A 168 -15.38 -16.73 -13.80
CA PRO A 168 -14.80 -15.54 -13.19
C PRO A 168 -13.46 -15.83 -12.50
N ALA A 169 -12.41 -15.07 -12.82
CA ALA A 169 -11.13 -15.28 -12.16
C ALA A 169 -11.11 -14.67 -10.76
N ILE A 170 -11.87 -13.59 -10.55
CA ILE A 170 -11.91 -12.87 -9.26
C ILE A 170 -13.35 -12.52 -8.90
N VAL A 171 -13.71 -12.78 -7.65
CA VAL A 171 -14.93 -12.30 -7.01
C VAL A 171 -14.52 -11.23 -5.98
N PRO A 172 -14.76 -9.93 -6.26
CA PRO A 172 -14.37 -8.85 -5.35
C PRO A 172 -14.94 -9.04 -3.94
N GLY A 173 -14.09 -8.95 -2.93
CA GLY A 173 -14.44 -9.13 -1.52
C GLY A 173 -14.51 -10.59 -1.06
N ASP A 174 -14.34 -11.57 -1.96
CA ASP A 174 -14.46 -12.99 -1.65
C ASP A 174 -13.27 -13.79 -2.25
N PRO A 175 -12.14 -13.85 -1.52
CA PRO A 175 -10.98 -14.64 -1.91
C PRO A 175 -11.30 -16.12 -2.15
N ASP A 176 -12.15 -16.73 -1.32
CA ASP A 176 -12.44 -18.17 -1.37
C ASP A 176 -13.23 -18.56 -2.62
N LYS A 177 -14.07 -17.66 -3.13
CA LYS A 177 -14.78 -17.85 -4.40
C LYS A 177 -13.97 -17.47 -5.63
N SER A 178 -12.79 -16.88 -5.47
CA SER A 178 -11.97 -16.41 -6.59
C SER A 178 -11.11 -17.53 -7.20
N LEU A 179 -11.37 -17.85 -8.47
CA LEU A 179 -10.63 -18.90 -9.19
C LEU A 179 -9.14 -18.62 -9.32
N LEU A 180 -8.74 -17.34 -9.41
CA LEU A 180 -7.35 -16.91 -9.46
C LEU A 180 -6.55 -17.48 -8.28
N LEU A 181 -7.08 -17.39 -7.05
CA LEU A 181 -6.41 -17.90 -5.85
C LEU A 181 -6.31 -19.42 -5.85
N LYS A 182 -7.38 -20.11 -6.27
CA LYS A 182 -7.37 -21.57 -6.46
C LYS A 182 -6.30 -22.02 -7.44
N ALA A 183 -6.09 -21.25 -8.51
CA ALA A 183 -5.11 -21.55 -9.55
C ALA A 183 -3.65 -21.31 -9.08
N VAL A 184 -3.39 -20.21 -8.37
CA VAL A 184 -2.03 -19.84 -7.97
C VAL A 184 -1.54 -20.49 -6.68
N SER A 185 -2.43 -21.06 -5.85
CA SER A 185 -2.04 -21.82 -4.66
C SER A 185 -1.44 -23.19 -5.00
N TYR A 186 -1.88 -23.80 -6.11
CA TYR A 186 -1.59 -25.17 -6.55
C TYR A 186 -2.18 -26.24 -5.62
N GLU A 187 -3.23 -25.89 -4.88
CA GLU A 187 -3.94 -26.80 -3.98
C GLU A 187 -5.07 -27.57 -4.69
N HIS A 188 -5.30 -27.25 -5.96
CA HIS A 188 -6.33 -27.85 -6.81
C HIS A 188 -5.74 -28.30 -8.16
N ASP A 189 -6.57 -28.94 -8.99
CA ASP A 189 -6.16 -29.47 -10.29
C ASP A 189 -5.74 -28.36 -11.26
N LEU A 190 -6.38 -27.18 -11.18
CA LEU A 190 -5.97 -26.01 -11.93
C LEU A 190 -4.73 -25.38 -11.27
N LYS A 191 -3.61 -25.39 -11.99
CA LYS A 191 -2.33 -24.83 -11.52
C LYS A 191 -1.82 -23.77 -12.47
N MET A 192 -1.55 -22.57 -11.95
CA MET A 192 -1.02 -21.44 -12.71
C MET A 192 0.11 -20.72 -11.95
N PRO A 193 1.25 -20.45 -12.59
CA PRO A 193 1.59 -20.79 -13.98
C PRO A 193 1.85 -22.31 -14.20
N PRO A 194 1.71 -22.84 -15.43
CA PRO A 194 1.99 -24.26 -15.69
C PRO A 194 3.45 -24.65 -15.43
N ASP A 195 4.37 -23.70 -15.59
CA ASP A 195 5.78 -23.86 -15.23
C ASP A 195 5.96 -23.63 -13.72
N GLU A 196 6.15 -24.70 -12.96
CA GLU A 196 6.30 -24.64 -11.50
C GLU A 196 7.49 -23.77 -11.05
N LYS A 197 8.53 -23.61 -11.89
CA LYS A 197 9.67 -22.72 -11.59
C LYS A 197 9.26 -21.24 -11.53
N LYS A 198 8.10 -20.91 -12.10
CA LYS A 198 7.51 -19.56 -12.08
C LYS A 198 6.40 -19.40 -11.05
N LYS A 199 6.17 -20.41 -10.20
CA LYS A 199 5.17 -20.36 -9.12
C LYS A 199 5.35 -19.08 -8.29
N LEU A 200 4.23 -18.45 -7.97
CA LEU A 200 4.23 -17.26 -7.12
C LEU A 200 4.72 -17.62 -5.73
N ASN A 201 5.54 -16.74 -5.14
CA ASN A 201 5.91 -16.89 -3.74
C ASN A 201 4.71 -16.58 -2.83
N SER A 202 4.79 -16.99 -1.57
CA SER A 202 3.71 -16.81 -0.60
C SER A 202 3.37 -15.33 -0.34
N GLY A 203 4.34 -14.41 -0.47
CA GLY A 203 4.11 -12.97 -0.36
C GLY A 203 3.20 -12.44 -1.47
N ASN A 204 3.45 -12.82 -2.72
CA ASN A 204 2.60 -12.44 -3.85
C ASN A 204 1.19 -13.02 -3.70
N ILE A 205 1.06 -14.27 -3.25
CA ILE A 205 -0.25 -14.90 -3.03
C ILE A 205 -1.01 -14.13 -1.94
N ARG A 206 -0.37 -13.84 -0.79
CA ARG A 206 -0.97 -13.03 0.28
C ARG A 206 -1.40 -11.64 -0.22
N ALA A 207 -0.56 -10.98 -1.03
CA ALA A 207 -0.91 -9.69 -1.61
C ALA A 207 -2.15 -9.78 -2.51
N ILE A 208 -2.22 -10.79 -3.38
CA ILE A 208 -3.40 -11.04 -4.23
C ILE A 208 -4.65 -11.32 -3.37
N THR A 209 -4.52 -12.14 -2.32
CA THR A 209 -5.61 -12.40 -1.37
C THR A 209 -6.13 -11.11 -0.75
N GLN A 210 -5.25 -10.27 -0.21
CA GLN A 210 -5.63 -8.98 0.38
C GLN A 210 -6.28 -8.07 -0.65
N TRP A 211 -5.70 -7.97 -1.85
CA TRP A 211 -6.25 -7.14 -2.92
C TRP A 211 -7.66 -7.56 -3.34
N ILE A 212 -7.93 -8.87 -3.44
CA ILE A 212 -9.27 -9.40 -3.71
C ILE A 212 -10.21 -9.08 -2.56
N GLN A 213 -9.79 -9.31 -1.31
CA GLN A 213 -10.56 -8.98 -0.10
C GLN A 213 -10.93 -7.49 -0.07
N ASP A 214 -10.04 -6.62 -0.55
CA ASP A 214 -10.23 -5.18 -0.63
C ASP A 214 -11.13 -4.70 -1.77
N GLY A 215 -11.69 -5.63 -2.56
CA GLY A 215 -12.61 -5.34 -3.66
C GLY A 215 -11.95 -5.32 -5.04
N ALA A 216 -10.74 -5.87 -5.15
CA ALA A 216 -9.95 -5.89 -6.37
C ALA A 216 -9.83 -4.48 -6.99
N ILE A 217 -9.47 -3.50 -6.15
CA ILE A 217 -9.32 -2.10 -6.57
C ILE A 217 -8.26 -2.02 -7.67
N TRP A 218 -8.59 -1.38 -8.78
CA TRP A 218 -7.71 -1.26 -9.92
C TRP A 218 -7.55 0.21 -10.26
N VAL A 219 -6.32 0.63 -10.48
CA VAL A 219 -6.02 1.94 -11.05
C VAL A 219 -5.05 1.68 -12.18
N ALA A 220 -5.51 1.82 -13.43
CA ALA A 220 -4.60 1.76 -14.56
C ALA A 220 -3.48 2.79 -14.32
N PRO A 221 -2.20 2.46 -14.61
CA PRO A 221 -1.16 3.47 -14.54
C PRO A 221 -1.61 4.64 -15.43
N ASN A 222 -1.86 5.80 -14.80
CA ASN A 222 -2.38 7.05 -15.38
C ASN A 222 -3.88 7.37 -15.26
N ALA A 223 -4.69 6.60 -14.52
CA ALA A 223 -6.00 7.10 -14.13
C ALA A 223 -5.89 8.05 -12.92
N VAL A 224 -5.28 9.23 -13.12
CA VAL A 224 -5.96 10.43 -12.59
C VAL A 224 -7.40 10.36 -13.12
N PRO A 225 -8.45 10.62 -12.31
CA PRO A 225 -9.81 10.70 -12.85
C PRO A 225 -9.71 11.55 -14.11
N GLU A 226 -10.17 11.00 -15.25
CA GLU A 226 -9.94 11.58 -16.58
C GLU A 226 -10.19 13.08 -16.49
N TYR A 227 -9.10 13.86 -16.44
CA TYR A 227 -9.21 15.30 -16.33
C TYR A 227 -9.56 15.77 -17.72
N VAL A 228 -10.85 15.72 -18.03
CA VAL A 228 -11.40 16.22 -19.27
C VAL A 228 -11.27 17.73 -19.21
N ILE A 229 -10.28 18.27 -19.93
CA ILE A 229 -10.15 19.71 -20.13
C ILE A 229 -11.50 20.19 -20.67
N THR A 230 -12.16 21.12 -19.98
CA THR A 230 -13.43 21.68 -20.44
C THR A 230 -13.20 22.59 -21.65
N ASP A 231 -14.24 22.89 -22.43
CA ASP A 231 -14.13 23.84 -23.54
C ASP A 231 -13.64 25.22 -23.07
N GLU A 232 -14.00 25.61 -21.85
CA GLU A 232 -13.57 26.86 -21.23
C GLU A 232 -12.08 26.84 -20.88
N GLN A 233 -11.56 25.72 -20.40
CA GLN A 233 -10.13 25.56 -20.12
C GLN A 233 -9.29 25.48 -21.40
N ARG A 234 -9.84 24.93 -22.49
CA ARG A 234 -9.19 24.94 -23.81
C ARG A 234 -8.99 26.35 -24.36
N GLN A 235 -9.78 27.33 -23.91
CA GLN A 235 -9.64 28.75 -24.30
C GLN A 235 -8.49 29.47 -23.58
N HIS A 236 -7.87 28.86 -22.57
CA HIS A 236 -6.72 29.48 -21.90
C HIS A 236 -5.57 29.69 -22.90
N TRP A 237 -4.91 30.85 -22.82
CA TRP A 237 -3.93 31.33 -23.81
C TRP A 237 -2.81 30.32 -24.15
N SER A 238 -2.42 29.49 -23.18
CA SER A 238 -1.38 28.46 -23.33
C SER A 238 -1.79 27.26 -24.20
N PHE A 239 -3.10 27.06 -24.43
CA PHE A 239 -3.65 26.01 -25.28
C PHE A 239 -4.09 26.52 -26.66
N GLN A 240 -3.99 27.84 -26.89
CA GLN A 240 -4.26 28.44 -28.19
C GLN A 240 -3.05 28.27 -29.12
N PRO A 241 -3.26 28.02 -30.42
CA PRO A 241 -2.16 28.01 -31.39
C PRO A 241 -1.37 29.32 -31.34
N VAL A 242 -0.04 29.23 -31.34
CA VAL A 242 0.82 30.41 -31.39
C VAL A 242 0.63 31.09 -32.74
N VAL A 243 0.08 32.31 -32.70
CA VAL A 243 -0.05 33.17 -33.88
C VAL A 243 1.14 34.11 -33.94
N ASN A 244 1.83 34.14 -35.08
CA ASN A 244 2.87 35.13 -35.32
C ASN A 244 2.22 36.53 -35.35
N PRO A 245 2.65 37.46 -34.49
CA PRO A 245 2.13 38.82 -34.54
C PRO A 245 2.47 39.43 -35.91
N LYS A 246 1.51 40.10 -36.54
CA LYS A 246 1.77 40.85 -37.76
C LYS A 246 2.83 41.91 -37.44
N ALA A 247 3.88 41.97 -38.25
CA ALA A 247 4.85 43.04 -38.18
C ALA A 247 4.10 44.37 -38.38
N ASN A 248 4.23 45.29 -37.42
CA ASN A 248 3.72 46.64 -37.57
C ASN A 248 4.59 47.33 -38.62
N ASN A 249 4.01 47.65 -39.78
CA ASN A 249 4.59 48.57 -40.76
C ASN A 249 4.50 50.01 -40.25
#